data_AF-A0A1G9MNW9-F1
#
_entry.id   AF-A0A1G9MNW9-F1
#
_cell.length_a   1.000
_cell.length_b   1.000
_cell.length_c   1.000
_cell.angle_alpha   90.00
_cell.angle_beta   90.00
_cell.angle_gamma   90.00
#
_symmetry.space_group_name_H-M   'P 1'
#
loop_
_entity.id
_entity.type
_entity.pdbx_description
1 polymer ?
#
loop_
_entity_poly.entity_id
_entity_poly.type
_entity_poly.pdbx_seq_one_letter_code
_entity_poly.pdbx_strand_id
1 'polypeptide(L)'
;MKKYVVWSGWKLVGLSCIILGMWSGQGLAQTPAVVVQELEDRWLYFDEEYEAYVPWLGAAEQPTHTLSLELKADSLQPYQLRFVTTPELCLFVNQQLYKCYDRTDTLTVPLANLAKQFATSQLFLTFYHPQRVAGAIKAPQLILPKQAVAPPALETSEGPVLSFARRPVDRSFQDTLMLSLLVLCSLYVVAKNSAPRTFGAFLNFRKLFTASVYDYTPSSQRTWSGVIPLLILINSVAIGFILLSLQRFIPFQLADIPFFEGDYTLTGRFVRLSLIALFYYVFIYLTIHLLGWLFSIRQAADVHFYEFTRFTTLMCLLMILLILGDMQAHFLGQKFFVIGLAATALGFTLLRIIKMVVVLNKSLPYKKVYIFSYLCATEFIPFFVVIKYLQVYTK
;
A
#
# COMPACT_ATOMS: atom_id res chain seq x y z
N MET A 1 40.05 -28.28 -3.32
CA MET A 1 39.03 -27.91 -2.31
C MET A 1 38.81 -26.40 -2.35
N LYS A 2 37.74 -25.92 -2.99
CA LYS A 2 37.37 -24.49 -3.00
C LYS A 2 36.28 -24.27 -1.94
N LYS A 3 36.63 -23.61 -0.83
CA LYS A 3 35.67 -23.12 0.16
C LYS A 3 34.88 -21.97 -0.48
N TYR A 4 33.66 -22.23 -0.92
CA TYR A 4 32.74 -21.18 -1.35
C TYR A 4 32.24 -20.40 -0.14
N VAL A 5 32.45 -19.09 -0.22
CA VAL A 5 32.03 -18.06 0.71
C VAL A 5 30.49 -17.98 0.71
N VAL A 6 29.83 -18.60 1.68
CA VAL A 6 28.36 -18.55 1.88
C VAL A 6 27.95 -17.40 2.81
N TRP A 7 28.90 -16.52 3.19
CA TRP A 7 28.72 -15.60 4.33
C TRP A 7 28.26 -14.16 3.99
N SER A 8 27.88 -13.83 2.75
CA SER A 8 27.51 -12.44 2.39
C SER A 8 26.01 -12.18 2.15
N GLY A 9 25.18 -13.20 1.92
CA GLY A 9 23.75 -13.01 1.59
C GLY A 9 22.91 -12.45 2.75
N TRP A 10 23.20 -12.85 3.98
CA TRP A 10 22.42 -12.45 5.17
C TRP A 10 22.67 -10.99 5.56
N LYS A 11 23.87 -10.47 5.28
CA LYS A 11 24.21 -9.06 5.56
C LYS A 11 23.47 -8.09 4.65
N LEU A 12 23.19 -8.49 3.40
CA LEU A 12 22.43 -7.67 2.45
C LEU A 12 20.92 -7.65 2.74
N VAL A 13 20.35 -8.77 3.20
CA VAL A 13 18.95 -8.84 3.64
C VAL A 13 18.73 -8.11 4.98
N GLY A 14 19.72 -8.15 5.87
CA GLY A 14 19.73 -7.35 7.10
C GLY A 14 19.81 -5.84 6.81
N LEU A 15 20.62 -5.43 5.83
CA LEU A 15 20.77 -4.02 5.47
C LEU A 15 19.49 -3.44 4.85
N SER A 16 18.77 -4.20 4.02
CA SER A 16 17.51 -3.74 3.42
C SER A 16 16.39 -3.57 4.45
N CYS A 17 16.35 -4.40 5.50
CA CYS A 17 15.38 -4.26 6.60
C CYS A 17 15.68 -3.05 7.51
N ILE A 18 16.96 -2.73 7.73
CA ILE A 18 17.37 -1.58 8.56
C ILE A 18 17.08 -0.25 7.85
N ILE A 19 17.29 -0.20 6.53
CA ILE A 19 17.01 1.01 5.72
C ILE A 19 15.49 1.28 5.65
N LEU A 20 14.65 0.24 5.61
CA LEU A 20 13.18 0.38 5.65
C LEU A 20 12.65 0.76 7.04
N GLY A 21 13.29 0.29 8.12
CA GLY A 21 12.92 0.67 9.50
C GLY A 21 13.21 2.14 9.83
N MET A 22 14.34 2.67 9.34
CA MET A 22 14.76 4.05 9.62
C MET A 22 13.94 5.14 8.93
N TRP A 23 13.17 4.81 7.88
CA TRP A 23 12.28 5.76 7.20
C TRP A 23 10.87 5.84 7.79
N SER A 24 10.52 4.97 8.75
CA SER A 24 9.19 4.97 9.40
C SER A 24 9.11 5.81 10.69
N GLY A 25 10.24 6.41 11.10
CA GLY A 25 10.41 7.00 12.42
C GLY A 25 10.63 8.51 12.42
N GLN A 26 9.86 9.30 11.67
CA GLN A 26 9.77 10.75 11.91
C GLN A 26 8.33 11.23 11.66
N GLY A 27 7.69 11.78 12.70
CA GLY A 27 6.46 12.56 12.56
C GLY A 27 5.31 12.30 13.54
N LEU A 28 5.56 12.00 14.82
CA LEU A 28 4.54 12.25 15.86
C LEU A 28 4.56 13.73 16.23
N ALA A 29 3.91 14.55 15.41
CA ALA A 29 3.50 15.89 15.80
C ALA A 29 1.97 15.90 15.85
N GLN A 30 1.43 16.12 17.04
CA GLN A 30 0.00 16.37 17.26
C GLN A 30 -0.41 17.58 16.41
N THR A 31 -1.28 17.38 15.42
CA THR A 31 -1.98 18.48 14.75
C THR A 31 -3.41 18.55 15.27
N PRO A 32 -3.82 19.65 15.92
CA PRO A 32 -5.22 19.96 16.11
C PRO A 32 -5.78 20.62 14.85
N ALA A 33 -7.02 20.26 14.52
CA ALA A 33 -7.85 20.72 13.39
C ALA A 33 -7.57 20.06 12.03
N VAL A 34 -8.66 19.57 11.40
CA VAL A 34 -8.62 18.86 10.11
C VAL A 34 -8.51 19.91 9.01
N VAL A 35 -7.39 19.87 8.29
CA VAL A 35 -7.20 20.66 7.06
C VAL A 35 -8.08 20.03 5.98
N VAL A 36 -9.10 20.76 5.52
CA VAL A 36 -10.04 20.24 4.51
C VAL A 36 -9.51 20.51 3.11
N GLN A 37 -8.87 21.66 2.91
CA GLN A 37 -8.35 22.05 1.61
C GLN A 37 -7.17 23.01 1.74
N GLU A 38 -6.11 22.75 0.99
CA GLU A 38 -5.01 23.69 0.76
C GLU A 38 -5.37 24.58 -0.42
N LEU A 39 -5.24 25.89 -0.25
CA LEU A 39 -5.67 26.88 -1.27
C LEU A 39 -4.56 27.29 -2.24
N GLU A 40 -3.41 26.61 -2.19
CA GLU A 40 -2.24 26.95 -3.01
C GLU A 40 -2.50 26.83 -4.52
N ASP A 41 -3.37 25.90 -4.93
CA ASP A 41 -3.67 25.65 -6.35
C ASP A 41 -4.64 26.68 -6.97
N ARG A 42 -5.14 27.64 -6.17
CA ARG A 42 -6.17 28.62 -6.59
C ARG A 42 -5.67 30.05 -6.61
N TRP A 43 -4.37 30.26 -6.39
CA TRP A 43 -3.78 31.58 -6.43
C TRP A 43 -3.81 32.17 -7.84
N LEU A 44 -4.21 33.43 -7.91
CA LEU A 44 -4.17 34.26 -9.09
C LEU A 44 -3.15 35.38 -8.86
N TYR A 45 -2.30 35.65 -9.84
CA TYR A 45 -1.54 36.90 -9.86
C TYR A 45 -2.05 37.78 -10.99
N PHE A 46 -1.91 39.09 -10.84
CA PHE A 46 -2.26 40.03 -11.90
C PHE A 46 -1.06 40.18 -12.83
N ASP A 47 -1.25 39.83 -14.10
CA ASP A 47 -0.23 40.00 -15.13
C ASP A 47 -0.48 41.30 -15.88
N GLU A 48 0.50 42.20 -15.85
CA GLU A 48 0.41 43.51 -16.50
C GLU A 48 0.42 43.40 -18.04
N GLU A 49 1.04 42.36 -18.61
CA GLU A 49 1.09 42.17 -20.07
C GLU A 49 -0.28 41.76 -20.63
N TYR A 50 -1.00 40.94 -19.87
CA TYR A 50 -2.32 40.43 -20.26
C TYR A 50 -3.50 41.22 -19.66
N GLU A 51 -3.23 42.21 -18.79
CA GLU A 51 -4.21 42.95 -17.99
C GLU A 51 -5.25 42.04 -17.31
N ALA A 52 -4.81 40.84 -16.91
CA ALA A 52 -5.70 39.77 -16.47
C ALA A 52 -5.14 39.00 -15.27
N TYR A 53 -6.06 38.42 -14.49
CA TYR A 53 -5.70 37.50 -13.42
C TYR A 53 -5.39 36.12 -13.99
N VAL A 54 -4.17 35.67 -13.80
CA VAL A 54 -3.67 34.39 -14.31
C VAL A 54 -3.24 33.46 -13.16
N PRO A 55 -3.40 32.13 -13.30
CA PRO A 55 -3.05 31.17 -12.26
C PRO A 55 -1.55 31.19 -11.92
N TRP A 56 -1.24 31.15 -10.63
CA TRP A 56 0.14 31.11 -10.14
C TRP A 56 0.67 29.67 -10.08
N LEU A 57 1.73 29.36 -10.85
CA LEU A 57 2.22 27.99 -11.07
C LEU A 57 3.37 27.55 -10.15
N GLY A 58 3.69 28.30 -9.10
CA GLY A 58 4.69 27.93 -8.08
C GLY A 58 6.15 27.82 -8.57
N ALA A 59 6.41 27.85 -9.87
CA ALA A 59 7.73 27.85 -10.47
C ALA A 59 8.24 29.29 -10.63
N ALA A 60 9.46 29.53 -10.14
CA ALA A 60 10.27 30.74 -10.31
C ALA A 60 10.12 31.34 -11.72
N GLU A 61 9.90 32.64 -11.92
CA GLU A 61 10.94 33.67 -11.78
C GLU A 61 10.40 35.11 -11.59
N GLN A 62 9.08 35.33 -11.45
CA GLN A 62 8.56 36.70 -11.35
C GLN A 62 8.41 37.19 -9.90
N PRO A 63 8.92 38.40 -9.56
CA PRO A 63 8.70 39.04 -8.26
C PRO A 63 7.27 39.59 -8.20
N THR A 64 6.29 38.75 -7.84
CA THR A 64 4.92 39.21 -7.66
C THR A 64 4.72 39.81 -6.27
N HIS A 65 4.26 41.07 -6.25
CA HIS A 65 3.91 41.82 -5.03
C HIS A 65 2.49 41.53 -4.54
N THR A 66 1.68 40.82 -5.33
CA THR A 66 0.29 40.49 -5.02
C THR A 66 -0.02 39.03 -5.35
N LEU A 67 -0.82 38.39 -4.49
CA LEU A 67 -1.50 37.13 -4.79
C LEU A 67 -2.97 37.27 -4.40
N SER A 68 -3.87 36.90 -5.30
CA SER A 68 -5.31 37.01 -5.13
C SER A 68 -6.01 35.66 -5.14
N LEU A 69 -7.11 35.55 -4.42
CA LEU A 69 -7.90 34.34 -4.28
C LEU A 69 -9.38 34.68 -4.30
N GLU A 70 -10.13 33.99 -5.15
CA GLU A 70 -11.58 34.15 -5.24
C GLU A 70 -12.31 33.03 -4.49
N LEU A 71 -13.15 33.40 -3.52
CA LEU A 71 -13.91 32.49 -2.68
C LEU A 71 -15.40 32.82 -2.75
N LYS A 72 -16.25 31.82 -2.96
CA LYS A 72 -17.70 31.95 -2.79
C LYS A 72 -18.04 31.74 -1.31
N ALA A 73 -18.53 32.77 -0.64
CA ALA A 73 -18.82 32.75 0.79
C ALA A 73 -19.97 31.80 1.15
N ASP A 74 -20.95 31.63 0.25
CA ASP A 74 -22.15 30.82 0.48
C ASP A 74 -21.83 29.33 0.66
N SER A 75 -20.82 28.81 -0.03
CA SER A 75 -20.39 27.41 0.07
C SER A 75 -19.37 27.13 1.18
N LEU A 76 -18.88 28.18 1.86
CA LEU A 76 -17.75 28.10 2.79
C LEU A 76 -18.09 28.47 4.25
N GLN A 77 -19.38 28.46 4.61
CA GLN A 77 -19.89 28.88 5.92
C GLN A 77 -19.27 28.21 7.17
N PRO A 78 -18.88 26.92 7.18
CA PRO A 78 -18.21 26.34 8.36
C PRO A 78 -16.68 26.51 8.36
N TYR A 79 -16.07 27.08 7.32
CA TYR A 79 -14.62 27.05 7.15
C TYR A 79 -13.93 28.31 7.70
N GLN A 80 -12.73 28.09 8.23
CA GLN A 80 -11.83 29.14 8.68
C GLN A 80 -10.59 29.18 7.79
N LEU A 81 -10.16 30.36 7.39
CA LEU A 81 -8.93 30.57 6.65
C LEU A 81 -7.78 30.73 7.64
N ARG A 82 -6.83 29.79 7.63
CA ARG A 82 -5.59 29.88 8.39
C ARG A 82 -4.43 30.23 7.47
N PHE A 83 -3.64 31.24 7.83
CA PHE A 83 -2.42 31.59 7.11
C PHE A 83 -1.37 32.13 8.07
N VAL A 84 -0.10 31.95 7.72
CA VAL A 84 1.02 32.54 8.46
C VAL A 84 1.29 33.92 7.89
N THR A 85 1.27 34.93 8.76
CA THR A 85 1.60 36.32 8.41
C THR A 85 3.10 36.55 8.51
N THR A 86 3.60 37.52 7.76
CA THR A 86 4.97 38.04 7.83
C THR A 86 4.90 39.56 8.01
N PRO A 87 5.95 40.21 8.55
CA PRO A 87 5.94 41.66 8.70
C PRO A 87 5.72 42.34 7.33
N GLU A 88 4.95 43.42 7.32
CA GLU A 88 4.58 44.20 6.12
C GLU A 88 3.60 43.49 5.16
N LEU A 89 3.05 42.34 5.53
CA LEU A 89 1.96 41.70 4.78
C LEU A 89 0.66 42.48 4.99
N CYS A 90 0.03 42.92 3.90
CA CYS A 90 -1.29 43.54 3.94
C CYS A 90 -2.33 42.64 3.27
N LEU A 91 -3.44 42.42 3.96
CA LEU A 91 -4.60 41.71 3.45
C LEU A 91 -5.65 42.72 2.98
N PHE A 92 -6.08 42.56 1.73
CA PHE A 92 -7.19 43.25 1.12
C PHE A 92 -8.34 42.28 0.90
N VAL A 93 -9.56 42.75 1.12
CA VAL A 93 -10.79 42.01 0.87
C VAL A 93 -11.66 42.86 -0.03
N ASN A 94 -12.02 42.35 -1.21
CA ASN A 94 -12.77 43.08 -2.23
C ASN A 94 -12.15 44.46 -2.52
N GLN A 95 -10.82 44.49 -2.71
CA GLN A 95 -10.02 45.70 -2.97
C GLN A 95 -9.98 46.73 -1.82
N GLN A 96 -10.59 46.45 -0.67
CA GLN A 96 -10.50 47.28 0.52
C GLN A 96 -9.43 46.75 1.47
N LEU A 97 -8.59 47.64 2.01
CA LEU A 97 -7.58 47.25 2.98
C LEU A 97 -8.26 46.77 4.27
N TYR A 98 -8.04 45.51 4.62
CA TYR A 98 -8.56 44.95 5.87
C TYR A 98 -7.57 45.15 7.01
N LYS A 99 -6.32 44.71 6.84
CA LYS A 99 -5.30 44.80 7.87
C LYS A 99 -3.89 44.58 7.31
N CYS A 100 -2.93 45.34 7.82
CA CYS A 100 -1.50 45.05 7.67
C CYS A 100 -0.95 44.44 8.96
N TYR A 101 0.02 43.54 8.82
CA TYR A 101 0.60 42.79 9.93
C TYR A 101 2.07 43.19 10.13
N ASP A 102 2.42 43.55 11.37
CA ASP A 102 3.79 43.98 11.71
C ASP A 102 4.65 42.85 12.28
N ARG A 103 4.06 41.68 12.51
CA ARG A 103 4.71 40.53 13.16
C ARG A 103 4.34 39.23 12.48
N THR A 104 5.23 38.25 12.57
CA THR A 104 4.98 36.88 12.12
C THR A 104 4.09 36.16 13.12
N ASP A 105 2.83 35.93 12.77
CA ASP A 105 1.89 35.17 13.58
C ASP A 105 0.99 34.25 12.73
N THR A 106 0.47 33.18 13.32
CA THR A 106 -0.48 32.26 12.66
C THR A 106 -1.90 32.74 12.92
N LEU A 107 -2.51 33.37 11.92
CA LEU A 107 -3.86 33.91 12.04
C LEU A 107 -4.89 32.90 11.54
N THR A 108 -6.02 32.81 12.22
CA THR A 108 -7.19 32.04 11.77
C THR A 108 -8.40 32.97 11.68
N VAL A 109 -8.91 33.17 10.46
CA VAL A 109 -10.02 34.10 10.19
C VAL A 109 -11.26 33.31 9.76
N PRO A 110 -12.39 33.41 10.49
CA PRO A 110 -13.65 32.82 10.06
C PRO A 110 -14.17 33.52 8.80
N LEU A 111 -14.38 32.76 7.71
CA LEU A 111 -14.87 33.32 6.44
C LEU A 111 -16.29 33.90 6.58
N ALA A 112 -17.11 33.33 7.47
CA ALA A 112 -18.43 33.83 7.80
C ALA A 112 -18.41 35.28 8.35
N ASN A 113 -17.37 35.65 9.10
CA ASN A 113 -17.24 37.01 9.66
C ASN A 113 -16.83 38.01 8.57
N LEU A 114 -15.93 37.61 7.67
CA LEU A 114 -15.54 38.42 6.52
C LEU A 114 -16.74 38.66 5.58
N ALA A 115 -17.48 37.61 5.24
CA ALA A 115 -18.67 37.72 4.38
C ALA A 115 -19.74 38.66 4.95
N LYS A 116 -19.98 38.59 6.28
CA LYS A 116 -20.92 39.49 6.96
C LYS A 116 -20.43 40.93 6.99
N GLN A 117 -19.14 41.16 7.20
CA GLN A 117 -18.56 42.51 7.30
C GLN A 117 -18.60 43.25 5.95
N PHE A 118 -18.36 42.54 4.84
CA PHE A 118 -18.35 43.13 3.51
C PHE A 118 -19.69 42.98 2.76
N ALA A 119 -20.70 42.34 3.36
CA ALA A 119 -22.04 42.14 2.82
C ALA A 119 -22.07 41.54 1.39
N THR A 120 -21.13 40.65 1.07
CA THR A 120 -21.00 40.03 -0.26
C THR A 120 -20.95 38.51 -0.16
N SER A 121 -21.58 37.84 -1.14
CA SER A 121 -21.53 36.39 -1.33
C SER A 121 -20.23 35.91 -2.03
N GLN A 122 -19.48 36.84 -2.61
CA GLN A 122 -18.16 36.59 -3.20
C GLN A 122 -17.11 37.40 -2.44
N LEU A 123 -16.00 36.72 -2.10
CA LEU A 123 -14.85 37.28 -1.40
C LEU A 123 -13.64 37.18 -2.32
N PHE A 124 -13.08 38.34 -2.68
CA PHE A 124 -11.84 38.46 -3.39
C PHE A 124 -10.74 38.86 -2.41
N LEU A 125 -9.91 37.91 -2.00
CA LEU A 125 -8.85 38.13 -1.03
C LEU A 125 -7.55 38.41 -1.79
N THR A 126 -6.95 39.59 -1.58
CA THR A 126 -5.66 39.94 -2.16
C THR A 126 -4.64 40.16 -1.06
N PHE A 127 -3.53 39.46 -1.14
CA PHE A 127 -2.41 39.64 -0.23
C PHE A 127 -1.32 40.42 -0.93
N TYR A 128 -0.84 41.48 -0.29
CA TYR A 128 0.20 42.35 -0.79
C TYR A 128 1.42 42.32 0.15
N HIS A 129 2.62 42.28 -0.43
CA HIS A 129 3.86 42.43 0.31
C HIS A 129 4.86 43.25 -0.51
N PRO A 130 5.52 44.26 0.09
CA PRO A 130 6.36 45.22 -0.64
C PRO A 130 7.57 44.58 -1.31
N GLN A 131 8.15 43.53 -0.73
CA GLN A 131 9.27 42.81 -1.35
C GLN A 131 8.84 41.62 -2.22
N ARG A 132 8.18 40.61 -1.63
CA ARG A 132 7.73 39.42 -2.38
C ARG A 132 6.66 38.64 -1.61
N VAL A 133 5.54 38.31 -2.26
CA VAL A 133 4.44 37.58 -1.59
C VAL A 133 4.68 36.07 -1.52
N ALA A 134 5.30 35.48 -2.55
CA ALA A 134 5.50 34.03 -2.67
C ALA A 134 6.35 33.38 -1.55
N GLY A 135 7.12 34.18 -0.78
CA GLY A 135 7.84 33.72 0.42
C GLY A 135 7.23 34.20 1.73
N ALA A 136 6.31 35.18 1.66
CA ALA A 136 5.69 35.86 2.78
C ALA A 136 4.44 35.13 3.31
N ILE A 137 3.76 34.38 2.45
CA ILE A 137 2.59 33.56 2.81
C ILE A 137 2.99 32.09 2.75
N LYS A 138 2.90 31.41 3.89
CA LYS A 138 3.06 29.95 3.95
C LYS A 138 1.71 29.30 4.12
N ALA A 139 1.31 28.49 3.13
CA ALA A 139 0.20 27.53 3.17
C ALA A 139 -1.12 28.09 3.73
N PRO A 140 -1.89 28.89 2.97
CA PRO A 140 -3.28 29.17 3.33
C PRO A 140 -4.09 27.86 3.36
N GLN A 141 -4.62 27.53 4.52
CA GLN A 141 -5.39 26.31 4.74
C GLN A 141 -6.82 26.65 5.12
N LEU A 142 -7.78 25.98 4.49
CA LEU A 142 -9.17 25.93 4.95
C LEU A 142 -9.27 24.87 6.04
N ILE A 143 -9.67 25.32 7.23
CA ILE A 143 -9.79 24.47 8.41
C ILE A 143 -11.26 24.39 8.80
N LEU A 144 -11.72 23.17 9.09
CA LEU A 144 -13.01 22.96 9.75
C LEU A 144 -12.79 22.95 11.27
N PRO A 145 -13.50 23.79 12.06
CA PRO A 145 -13.52 23.66 13.50
C PRO A 145 -14.20 22.33 13.87
N LYS A 146 -13.65 21.64 14.90
CA LYS A 146 -14.01 20.27 15.36
C LYS A 146 -15.51 20.06 15.69
N GLN A 147 -16.34 21.09 15.65
CA GLN A 147 -17.77 21.06 16.00
C GLN A 147 -18.73 21.20 14.81
N ALA A 148 -18.25 21.36 13.58
CA ALA A 148 -19.13 21.44 12.41
C ALA A 148 -19.42 20.05 11.84
N VAL A 149 -20.70 19.65 11.89
CA VAL A 149 -21.27 18.47 11.24
C VAL A 149 -20.87 18.44 9.75
N ALA A 150 -20.55 17.24 9.26
CA ALA A 150 -20.08 16.98 7.90
C ALA A 150 -20.90 17.75 6.84
N PRO A 151 -20.28 18.56 5.97
CA PRO A 151 -20.98 19.24 4.90
C PRO A 151 -21.28 18.28 3.72
N PRO A 152 -22.37 18.52 2.97
CA PRO A 152 -22.65 17.82 1.72
C PRO A 152 -21.58 18.13 0.67
N ALA A 153 -21.33 17.15 -0.20
CA ALA A 153 -20.34 17.24 -1.27
C ALA A 153 -20.55 18.49 -2.13
N LEU A 154 -19.48 19.26 -2.32
CA LEU A 154 -19.46 20.46 -3.16
C LEU A 154 -19.77 20.07 -4.62
N GLU A 155 -20.88 20.58 -5.14
CA GLU A 155 -21.17 20.53 -6.57
C GLU A 155 -20.19 21.45 -7.33
N THR A 156 -19.37 20.85 -8.18
CA THR A 156 -18.47 21.55 -9.10
C THR A 156 -19.28 22.33 -10.13
N SER A 157 -19.27 23.66 -9.99
CA SER A 157 -19.80 24.61 -10.97
C SER A 157 -19.13 24.42 -12.33
N GLU A 158 -19.93 24.07 -13.34
CA GLU A 158 -19.54 24.02 -14.74
C GLU A 158 -19.17 25.41 -15.25
N GLY A 159 -17.89 25.62 -15.51
CA GLY A 159 -17.33 26.74 -16.24
C GLY A 159 -15.96 26.31 -16.76
N PRO A 160 -15.48 26.79 -17.92
CA PRO A 160 -14.24 26.32 -18.53
C PRO A 160 -13.06 26.97 -17.80
N VAL A 161 -12.89 26.64 -16.53
CA VAL A 161 -11.67 26.88 -15.78
C VAL A 161 -10.80 25.66 -16.05
N LEU A 162 -9.66 25.88 -16.69
CA LEU A 162 -8.59 24.88 -16.80
C LEU A 162 -8.05 24.63 -15.39
N SER A 163 -8.78 23.83 -14.61
CA SER A 163 -8.31 23.29 -13.35
C SER A 163 -7.27 22.24 -13.68
N PHE A 164 -6.01 22.54 -13.38
CA PHE A 164 -4.99 21.51 -13.38
C PHE A 164 -5.31 20.57 -12.23
N ALA A 165 -5.89 19.41 -12.57
CA ALA A 165 -6.21 18.37 -11.62
C ALA A 165 -4.97 18.05 -10.77
N ARG A 166 -5.10 18.26 -9.45
CA ARG A 166 -4.16 17.78 -8.45
C ARG A 166 -3.78 16.33 -8.82
N ARG A 167 -2.47 16.01 -8.80
CA ARG A 167 -1.95 14.68 -9.14
C ARG A 167 -2.86 13.61 -8.53
N PRO A 168 -3.44 12.69 -9.32
CA PRO A 168 -4.37 11.71 -8.79
C PRO A 168 -3.69 10.85 -7.73
N VAL A 169 -4.42 10.58 -6.65
CA VAL A 169 -4.04 9.72 -5.51
C VAL A 169 -3.46 8.36 -5.97
N ASP A 170 -3.80 7.93 -7.19
CA ASP A 170 -3.27 6.74 -7.85
C ASP A 170 -1.73 6.70 -8.01
N ARG A 171 -1.03 7.84 -8.10
CA ARG A 171 0.43 7.82 -8.32
C ARG A 171 1.21 7.30 -7.11
N SER A 172 0.79 7.67 -5.89
CA SER A 172 1.42 7.17 -4.64
C SER A 172 1.25 5.65 -4.47
N PHE A 173 0.11 5.12 -4.94
CA PHE A 173 -0.14 3.68 -4.99
C PHE A 173 0.74 2.97 -6.03
N GLN A 174 0.87 3.54 -7.24
CA GLN A 174 1.77 3.02 -8.28
C GLN A 174 3.24 3.02 -7.84
N ASP A 175 3.70 4.10 -7.19
CA ASP A 175 5.07 4.22 -6.68
C ASP A 175 5.36 3.15 -5.62
N THR A 176 4.40 2.92 -4.71
CA THR A 176 4.50 1.87 -3.68
C THR A 176 4.49 0.46 -4.31
N LEU A 177 3.65 0.22 -5.33
CA LEU A 177 3.63 -1.05 -6.05
C LEU A 177 4.94 -1.30 -6.82
N MET A 178 5.48 -0.29 -7.49
CA MET A 178 6.77 -0.41 -8.18
C MET A 178 7.91 -0.68 -7.21
N LEU A 179 7.96 0.03 -6.09
CA LEU A 179 8.97 -0.20 -5.05
C LEU A 179 8.88 -1.64 -4.49
N SER A 180 7.67 -2.10 -4.17
CA SER A 180 7.47 -3.47 -3.65
C SER A 180 7.80 -4.55 -4.68
N LEU A 181 7.49 -4.33 -5.96
CA LEU A 181 7.91 -5.21 -7.05
C LEU A 181 9.43 -5.26 -7.19
N LEU A 182 10.11 -4.12 -7.10
CA LEU A 182 11.57 -4.03 -7.17
C LEU A 182 12.23 -4.78 -6.00
N VAL A 183 11.71 -4.61 -4.79
CA VAL A 183 12.13 -5.38 -3.62
C VAL A 183 11.95 -6.88 -3.88
N LEU A 184 10.79 -7.30 -4.40
CA LEU A 184 10.53 -8.71 -4.67
C LEU A 184 11.49 -9.29 -5.72
N CYS A 185 11.70 -8.58 -6.84
CA CYS A 185 12.67 -8.95 -7.87
C CYS A 185 14.09 -9.08 -7.30
N SER A 186 14.50 -8.14 -6.44
CA SER A 186 15.81 -8.20 -5.78
C SER A 186 15.98 -9.46 -4.93
N LEU A 187 14.96 -9.84 -4.16
CA LEU A 187 14.98 -11.05 -3.35
C LEU A 187 15.04 -12.32 -4.21
N TYR A 188 14.29 -12.36 -5.32
CA TYR A 188 14.37 -13.47 -6.28
C TYR A 188 15.76 -13.61 -6.92
N VAL A 189 16.41 -12.50 -7.27
CA VAL A 189 17.79 -12.51 -7.78
C VAL A 189 18.76 -13.05 -6.72
N VAL A 190 18.63 -12.61 -5.46
CA VAL A 190 19.44 -13.13 -4.35
C VAL A 190 19.22 -14.63 -4.14
N ALA A 191 17.97 -15.12 -4.24
CA ALA A 191 17.66 -16.54 -4.13
C ALA A 191 18.26 -17.37 -5.27
N LYS A 192 18.14 -16.87 -6.51
CA LYS A 192 18.75 -17.50 -7.68
C LYS A 192 20.28 -17.58 -7.57
N ASN A 193 20.92 -16.53 -7.07
CA ASN A 193 22.38 -16.47 -6.97
C ASN A 193 22.94 -17.27 -5.79
N SER A 194 22.21 -17.35 -4.67
CA SER A 194 22.65 -18.10 -3.49
C SER A 194 22.55 -19.62 -3.66
N ALA A 195 21.51 -20.12 -4.33
CA ALA A 195 21.30 -21.55 -4.54
C ALA A 195 20.64 -21.87 -5.89
N PRO A 196 21.35 -21.69 -7.02
CA PRO A 196 20.76 -21.79 -8.37
C PRO A 196 20.13 -23.15 -8.67
N ARG A 197 20.76 -24.24 -8.21
CA ARG A 197 20.25 -25.62 -8.42
C ARG A 197 18.95 -25.87 -7.67
N THR A 198 18.91 -25.51 -6.38
CA THR A 198 17.73 -25.69 -5.52
C THR A 198 16.60 -24.78 -5.99
N PHE A 199 16.89 -23.51 -6.25
CA PHE A 199 15.93 -22.53 -6.75
C PHE A 199 15.31 -22.96 -8.10
N GLY A 200 16.12 -23.46 -9.04
CA GLY A 200 15.63 -24.01 -10.31
C GLY A 200 14.76 -25.25 -10.14
N ALA A 201 15.01 -26.07 -9.12
CA ALA A 201 14.15 -27.21 -8.80
C ALA A 201 12.78 -26.80 -8.24
N PHE A 202 12.72 -25.73 -7.44
CA PHE A 202 11.46 -25.16 -6.93
C PHE A 202 10.57 -24.65 -8.06
N LEU A 203 11.13 -23.90 -9.00
CA LEU A 203 10.38 -23.28 -10.11
C LEU A 203 10.01 -24.25 -11.26
N ASN A 204 10.50 -25.48 -11.25
CA ASN A 204 10.24 -26.41 -12.34
C ASN A 204 8.79 -26.91 -12.31
N PHE A 205 7.93 -26.39 -13.20
CA PHE A 205 6.52 -26.79 -13.31
C PHE A 205 6.32 -28.28 -13.60
N ARG A 206 7.23 -28.93 -14.34
CA ARG A 206 7.10 -30.36 -14.66
C ARG A 206 7.12 -31.21 -13.39
N LYS A 207 7.92 -30.84 -12.39
CA LYS A 207 7.95 -31.59 -11.13
C LYS A 207 6.76 -31.33 -10.19
N LEU A 208 5.76 -30.57 -10.63
CA LEU A 208 4.48 -30.47 -9.90
C LEU A 208 3.64 -31.73 -10.10
N PHE A 209 3.71 -32.31 -11.30
CA PHE A 209 2.92 -33.48 -11.68
C PHE A 209 3.63 -34.80 -11.44
N THR A 210 4.96 -34.79 -11.26
CA THR A 210 5.71 -35.99 -10.89
C THR A 210 5.76 -36.15 -9.37
N ALA A 211 5.23 -37.27 -8.87
CA ALA A 211 5.35 -37.69 -7.49
C ALA A 211 6.42 -38.81 -7.38
N SER A 212 7.69 -38.42 -7.33
CA SER A 212 8.82 -39.34 -7.13
C SER A 212 9.35 -39.23 -5.71
N VAL A 213 9.21 -40.31 -4.92
CA VAL A 213 9.72 -40.37 -3.52
C VAL A 213 11.26 -40.26 -3.47
N TYR A 214 11.94 -40.58 -4.56
CA TYR A 214 13.42 -40.50 -4.68
C TYR A 214 13.96 -39.07 -4.77
N ASP A 215 13.12 -38.07 -5.09
CA ASP A 215 13.54 -36.67 -5.11
C ASP A 215 13.70 -36.08 -3.68
N TYR A 216 13.23 -36.79 -2.65
CA TYR A 216 13.22 -36.34 -1.26
C TYR A 216 14.41 -36.89 -0.48
N THR A 217 15.63 -36.51 -0.86
CA THR A 217 16.85 -36.86 -0.12
C THR A 217 17.00 -35.98 1.14
N PRO A 218 17.24 -36.57 2.33
CA PRO A 218 17.23 -35.85 3.61
C PRO A 218 18.32 -34.78 3.77
N SER A 219 19.39 -34.80 2.97
CA SER A 219 20.45 -33.77 3.00
C SER A 219 20.08 -32.46 2.28
N SER A 220 19.14 -32.50 1.34
CA SER A 220 18.72 -31.34 0.54
C SER A 220 17.51 -30.60 1.14
N GLN A 221 16.83 -31.21 2.12
CA GLN A 221 15.50 -30.80 2.61
C GLN A 221 15.44 -30.39 4.08
N ARG A 222 16.57 -30.07 4.72
CA ARG A 222 16.49 -29.46 6.07
C ARG A 222 15.73 -28.15 5.95
N THR A 223 14.53 -28.11 6.52
CA THR A 223 13.55 -27.04 6.41
C THR A 223 14.10 -25.66 6.83
N TRP A 224 15.08 -25.64 7.73
CA TRP A 224 15.74 -24.41 8.21
C TRP A 224 17.14 -24.15 7.63
N SER A 225 17.66 -25.00 6.75
CA SER A 225 18.99 -24.79 6.16
C SER A 225 18.89 -24.49 4.66
N GLY A 226 19.67 -23.52 4.18
CA GLY A 226 19.78 -23.22 2.76
C GLY A 226 18.76 -22.20 2.27
N VAL A 227 18.12 -22.46 1.13
CA VAL A 227 17.31 -21.46 0.39
C VAL A 227 15.85 -21.36 0.89
N ILE A 228 15.38 -22.30 1.70
CA ILE A 228 13.97 -22.37 2.14
C ILE A 228 13.56 -21.14 2.98
N PRO A 229 14.33 -20.69 4.00
CA PRO A 229 13.98 -19.48 4.73
C PRO A 229 13.89 -18.23 3.85
N LEU A 230 14.76 -18.14 2.84
CA LEU A 230 14.74 -17.05 1.87
C LEU A 230 13.49 -17.13 0.97
N LEU A 231 13.07 -18.33 0.57
CA LEU A 231 11.81 -18.53 -0.16
C LEU A 231 10.58 -18.20 0.70
N ILE A 232 10.60 -18.52 2.00
CA ILE A 232 9.55 -18.10 2.93
C ILE A 232 9.45 -16.57 2.98
N LEU A 233 10.59 -15.89 3.09
CA LEU A 233 10.64 -14.42 3.06
C LEU A 233 10.09 -13.88 1.73
N ILE A 234 10.55 -14.41 0.59
CA ILE A 234 10.06 -14.04 -0.74
C ILE A 234 8.55 -14.21 -0.84
N ASN A 235 8.03 -15.36 -0.41
CA ASN A 235 6.59 -15.64 -0.48
C ASN A 235 5.79 -14.73 0.46
N SER A 236 6.34 -14.38 1.63
CA SER A 236 5.69 -13.44 2.55
C SER A 236 5.60 -12.04 1.95
N VAL A 237 6.68 -11.57 1.32
CA VAL A 237 6.71 -10.31 0.57
C VAL A 237 5.76 -10.34 -0.63
N ALA A 238 5.73 -11.45 -1.37
CA ALA A 238 4.84 -11.65 -2.52
C ALA A 238 3.36 -11.63 -2.12
N ILE A 239 2.99 -12.30 -1.02
CA ILE A 239 1.63 -12.26 -0.49
C ILE A 239 1.27 -10.84 -0.07
N GLY A 240 2.17 -10.11 0.60
CA GLY A 240 1.95 -8.71 0.94
C GLY A 240 1.71 -7.84 -0.30
N PHE A 241 2.48 -8.04 -1.37
CA PHE A 241 2.28 -7.38 -2.66
C PHE A 241 0.91 -7.70 -3.30
N ILE A 242 0.53 -8.99 -3.32
CA ILE A 242 -0.76 -9.44 -3.88
C ILE A 242 -1.92 -8.84 -3.09
N LEU A 243 -1.86 -8.87 -1.75
CA LEU A 243 -2.90 -8.31 -0.90
C LEU A 243 -3.02 -6.78 -1.05
N LEU A 244 -1.89 -6.06 -1.12
CA LEU A 244 -1.90 -4.63 -1.39
C LEU A 244 -2.50 -4.31 -2.76
N SER A 245 -2.17 -5.11 -3.78
CA SER A 245 -2.70 -4.95 -5.14
C SER A 245 -4.21 -5.20 -5.19
N LEU A 246 -4.70 -6.18 -4.43
CA LEU A 246 -6.13 -6.50 -4.34
C LEU A 246 -6.97 -5.37 -3.75
N GLN A 247 -6.41 -4.52 -2.87
CA GLN A 247 -7.10 -3.34 -2.32
C GLN A 247 -7.53 -2.35 -3.40
N ARG A 248 -6.91 -2.37 -4.58
CA ARG A 248 -7.33 -1.54 -5.72
C ARG A 248 -8.65 -2.01 -6.33
N PHE A 249 -8.88 -3.33 -6.36
CA PHE A 249 -9.97 -3.95 -7.10
C PHE A 249 -11.19 -4.22 -6.24
N ILE A 250 -10.96 -4.54 -4.98
CA ILE A 250 -12.02 -4.71 -4.01
C ILE A 250 -11.86 -3.56 -3.03
N PRO A 251 -12.89 -2.70 -2.83
CA PRO A 251 -12.98 -1.86 -1.65
C PRO A 251 -13.23 -2.76 -0.44
N PHE A 252 -12.29 -3.67 -0.19
CA PHE A 252 -12.34 -4.59 0.92
C PHE A 252 -12.15 -3.71 2.14
N GLN A 253 -13.14 -3.68 3.02
CA GLN A 253 -13.03 -3.13 4.37
C GLN A 253 -12.08 -4.01 5.21
N LEU A 254 -10.86 -4.28 4.71
CA LEU A 254 -9.74 -4.66 5.57
C LEU A 254 -9.54 -3.59 6.66
N ALA A 255 -9.98 -2.35 6.40
CA ALA A 255 -10.02 -1.25 7.36
C ALA A 255 -10.89 -1.54 8.60
N ASP A 256 -11.97 -2.34 8.50
CA ASP A 256 -12.84 -2.64 9.65
C ASP A 256 -12.28 -3.76 10.54
N ILE A 257 -11.18 -4.38 10.15
CA ILE A 257 -10.43 -5.26 11.03
C ILE A 257 -9.57 -4.35 11.91
N PRO A 258 -9.76 -4.33 13.24
CA PRO A 258 -9.12 -3.36 14.14
C PRO A 258 -7.58 -3.38 14.12
N PHE A 259 -6.98 -4.43 13.54
CA PHE A 259 -5.53 -4.54 13.34
C PHE A 259 -4.99 -3.69 12.17
N PHE A 260 -5.88 -3.25 11.28
CA PHE A 260 -5.58 -2.44 10.09
C PHE A 260 -6.00 -0.98 10.24
N GLU A 261 -6.69 -0.63 11.33
CA GLU A 261 -7.00 0.76 11.70
C GLU A 261 -5.71 1.51 12.07
N GLY A 262 -5.50 2.64 11.41
CA GLY A 262 -4.40 3.58 11.67
C GLY A 262 -3.87 4.22 10.39
N ASP A 263 -3.46 5.48 10.50
CA ASP A 263 -2.90 6.30 9.42
C ASP A 263 -1.47 5.86 9.05
N TYR A 264 -1.36 4.64 8.56
CA TYR A 264 -0.11 4.13 8.00
C TYR A 264 -0.02 4.49 6.53
N THR A 265 1.15 4.98 6.10
CA THR A 265 1.49 5.13 4.69
C THR A 265 1.31 3.81 3.94
N LEU A 266 1.04 3.86 2.62
CA LEU A 266 0.85 2.65 1.80
C LEU A 266 2.04 1.68 1.92
N THR A 267 3.26 2.22 2.03
CA THR A 267 4.48 1.44 2.30
C THR A 267 4.44 0.74 3.66
N GLY A 268 3.97 1.43 4.71
CA GLY A 268 3.78 0.83 6.04
C GLY A 268 2.76 -0.31 6.02
N ARG A 269 1.67 -0.16 5.26
CA ARG A 269 0.67 -1.23 5.06
C ARG A 269 1.27 -2.44 4.35
N PHE A 270 2.05 -2.23 3.29
CA PHE A 270 2.78 -3.30 2.59
C PHE A 270 3.69 -4.09 3.54
N VAL A 271 4.55 -3.41 4.30
CA VAL A 271 5.46 -4.07 5.25
C VAL A 271 4.69 -4.87 6.30
N ARG A 272 3.59 -4.31 6.84
CA ARG A 272 2.74 -5.03 7.79
C ARG A 272 2.12 -6.28 7.19
N LEU A 273 1.54 -6.19 5.99
CA LEU A 273 0.95 -7.33 5.29
C LEU A 273 1.99 -8.43 5.04
N SER A 274 3.21 -8.06 4.65
CA SER A 274 4.32 -9.01 4.50
C SER A 274 4.74 -9.65 5.82
N LEU A 275 4.75 -8.91 6.93
CA LEU A 275 5.04 -9.45 8.26
C LEU A 275 3.94 -10.41 8.75
N ILE A 276 2.66 -10.06 8.55
CA ILE A 276 1.54 -10.95 8.88
C ILE A 276 1.66 -12.25 8.08
N ALA A 277 1.97 -12.16 6.78
CA ALA A 277 2.20 -13.34 5.95
C ALA A 277 3.39 -14.18 6.45
N LEU A 278 4.46 -13.53 6.92
CA LEU A 278 5.61 -14.22 7.52
C LEU A 278 5.22 -14.97 8.80
N PHE A 279 4.47 -14.34 9.70
CA PHE A 279 3.96 -15.00 10.91
C PHE A 279 3.03 -16.16 10.59
N TYR A 280 2.18 -16.02 9.56
CA TYR A 280 1.36 -17.13 9.07
C TYR A 280 2.22 -18.32 8.58
N TYR A 281 3.32 -18.06 7.88
CA TYR A 281 4.27 -19.12 7.48
C TYR A 281 4.92 -19.83 8.66
N VAL A 282 5.26 -19.09 9.73
CA VAL A 282 5.79 -19.70 10.95
C VAL A 282 4.72 -20.53 11.64
N PHE A 283 3.49 -20.02 11.72
CA PHE A 283 2.36 -20.73 12.31
C PHE A 283 2.03 -22.05 11.58
N ILE A 284 1.99 -22.02 10.24
CA ILE A 284 1.72 -23.24 9.45
C ILE A 284 2.88 -24.24 9.58
N TYR A 285 4.12 -23.77 9.62
CA TYR A 285 5.29 -24.62 9.86
C TYR A 285 5.18 -25.37 11.19
N LEU A 286 4.85 -24.64 12.27
CA LEU A 286 4.67 -25.20 13.60
C LEU A 286 3.51 -26.20 13.64
N THR A 287 2.38 -25.86 13.02
CA THR A 287 1.20 -26.73 12.95
C THR A 287 1.51 -28.05 12.24
N ILE A 288 2.18 -27.99 11.09
CA ILE A 288 2.59 -29.17 10.32
C ILE A 288 3.53 -30.06 11.13
N HIS A 289 4.50 -29.48 11.84
CA HIS A 289 5.48 -30.24 12.63
C HIS A 289 4.86 -30.83 13.89
N LEU A 290 3.98 -30.09 14.57
CA LEU A 290 3.29 -30.56 15.77
C LEU A 290 2.35 -31.72 15.45
N LEU A 291 1.56 -31.60 14.38
CA LEU A 291 0.71 -32.70 13.93
C LEU A 291 1.54 -33.88 13.39
N GLY A 292 2.63 -33.60 12.69
CA GLY A 292 3.57 -34.63 12.23
C GLY A 292 4.21 -35.41 13.38
N TRP A 293 4.47 -34.75 14.51
CA TRP A 293 4.95 -35.38 15.74
C TRP A 293 3.84 -36.21 16.40
N LEU A 294 2.64 -35.65 16.55
CA LEU A 294 1.48 -36.32 17.17
C LEU A 294 1.12 -37.63 16.46
N PHE A 295 1.15 -37.64 15.13
CA PHE A 295 0.84 -38.83 14.32
C PHE A 295 2.05 -39.73 14.03
N SER A 296 3.23 -39.43 14.58
CA SER A 296 4.47 -40.19 14.35
C SER A 296 4.82 -40.33 12.86
N ILE A 297 4.75 -39.22 12.12
CA ILE A 297 5.03 -39.08 10.68
C ILE A 297 6.01 -37.93 10.38
N ARG A 298 6.99 -37.71 11.27
CA ARG A 298 7.94 -36.57 11.23
C ARG A 298 8.63 -36.37 9.87
N GLN A 299 9.08 -37.43 9.21
CA GLN A 299 9.73 -37.33 7.90
C GLN A 299 8.78 -36.80 6.81
N ALA A 300 7.49 -37.13 6.89
CA ALA A 300 6.48 -36.61 5.98
C ALA A 300 6.15 -35.12 6.26
N ALA A 301 6.37 -34.62 7.48
CA ALA A 301 6.13 -33.21 7.82
C ALA A 301 7.12 -32.26 7.11
N ASP A 302 8.40 -32.62 7.03
CA ASP A 302 9.40 -31.83 6.30
C ASP A 302 9.09 -31.79 4.79
N VAL A 303 8.73 -32.94 4.21
CA VAL A 303 8.30 -33.05 2.81
C VAL A 303 7.04 -32.24 2.55
N HIS A 304 6.07 -32.30 3.47
CA HIS A 304 4.84 -31.52 3.40
C HIS A 304 5.16 -30.02 3.37
N PHE A 305 5.99 -29.52 4.29
CA PHE A 305 6.34 -28.10 4.33
C PHE A 305 7.13 -27.64 3.09
N TYR A 306 8.03 -28.50 2.58
CA TYR A 306 8.77 -28.22 1.35
C TYR A 306 7.83 -28.05 0.14
N GLU A 307 6.92 -29.00 -0.06
CA GLU A 307 5.96 -28.93 -1.16
C GLU A 307 4.95 -27.78 -0.95
N PHE A 308 4.53 -27.50 0.29
CA PHE A 308 3.70 -26.33 0.60
C PHE A 308 4.37 -25.03 0.14
N THR A 309 5.64 -24.83 0.53
CA THR A 309 6.42 -23.65 0.15
C THR A 309 6.57 -23.55 -1.38
N ARG A 310 6.80 -24.68 -2.04
CA ARG A 310 6.93 -24.75 -3.49
C ARG A 310 5.66 -24.35 -4.23
N PHE A 311 4.52 -24.90 -3.82
CA PHE A 311 3.22 -24.57 -4.41
C PHE A 311 2.88 -23.09 -4.21
N THR A 312 3.09 -22.55 -3.02
CA THR A 312 2.82 -21.14 -2.75
C THR A 312 3.73 -20.23 -3.57
N THR A 313 5.01 -20.59 -3.75
CA THR A 313 5.93 -19.82 -4.62
C THR A 313 5.40 -19.71 -6.05
N LEU A 314 4.98 -20.83 -6.63
CA LEU A 314 4.46 -20.86 -8.00
C LEU A 314 3.12 -20.15 -8.15
N MET A 315 2.23 -20.32 -7.15
CA MET A 315 0.96 -19.59 -7.08
C MET A 315 1.21 -18.09 -7.02
N CYS A 316 2.08 -17.62 -6.11
CA CYS A 316 2.41 -16.21 -5.99
C CYS A 316 3.01 -15.65 -7.28
N LEU A 317 3.93 -16.37 -7.93
CA LEU A 317 4.52 -15.96 -9.19
C LEU A 317 3.44 -15.81 -10.29
N LEU A 318 2.55 -16.78 -10.43
CA LEU A 318 1.44 -16.70 -11.39
C LEU A 318 0.50 -15.52 -11.08
N MET A 319 0.12 -15.33 -9.81
CA MET A 319 -0.76 -14.23 -9.40
C MET A 319 -0.12 -12.86 -9.67
N ILE A 320 1.19 -12.71 -9.41
CA ILE A 320 1.91 -11.48 -9.72
C ILE A 320 1.90 -11.22 -11.24
N LEU A 321 2.13 -12.25 -12.07
CA LEU A 321 2.05 -12.09 -13.52
C LEU A 321 0.64 -11.67 -13.99
N LEU A 322 -0.41 -12.24 -13.41
CA LEU A 322 -1.79 -11.84 -13.70
C LEU A 322 -2.05 -10.38 -13.32
N ILE A 323 -1.59 -9.95 -12.15
CA ILE A 323 -1.70 -8.57 -11.68
C ILE A 323 -0.94 -7.61 -12.59
N LEU A 324 0.29 -7.95 -12.99
CA LEU A 324 1.09 -7.12 -13.89
C LEU A 324 0.45 -7.04 -15.29
N GLY A 325 -0.13 -8.14 -15.79
CA GLY A 325 -0.86 -8.16 -17.05
C GLY A 325 -2.09 -7.25 -17.04
N ASP A 326 -2.86 -7.29 -15.96
CA ASP A 326 -4.03 -6.41 -15.81
C ASP A 326 -3.65 -4.93 -15.70
N MET A 327 -2.56 -4.62 -14.97
CA MET A 327 -2.05 -3.26 -14.81
C MET A 327 -1.64 -2.60 -16.13
N GLN A 328 -1.19 -3.38 -17.13
CA GLN A 328 -0.80 -2.85 -18.44
C GLN A 328 -1.96 -2.75 -19.43
N ALA A 329 -2.85 -3.74 -19.40
CA ALA A 329 -3.78 -3.96 -20.50
C ALA A 329 -5.23 -3.59 -20.17
N HIS A 330 -5.56 -3.36 -18.88
CA HIS A 330 -6.94 -3.16 -18.40
C HIS A 330 -7.94 -4.15 -19.03
N PHE A 331 -7.47 -5.38 -19.24
CA PHE A 331 -8.03 -6.29 -20.25
C PHE A 331 -9.31 -6.98 -19.77
N LEU A 332 -9.52 -7.03 -18.46
CA LEU A 332 -10.64 -7.70 -17.82
C LEU A 332 -11.43 -6.71 -16.97
N GLY A 333 -12.76 -6.80 -17.00
CA GLY A 333 -13.59 -6.06 -16.06
C GLY A 333 -13.19 -6.42 -14.62
N GLN A 334 -13.15 -5.42 -13.72
CA GLN A 334 -12.64 -5.58 -12.34
C GLN A 334 -13.21 -6.82 -11.62
N LYS A 335 -14.51 -7.09 -11.78
CA LYS A 335 -15.17 -8.27 -11.20
C LYS A 335 -14.62 -9.59 -11.74
N PHE A 336 -14.44 -9.70 -13.06
CA PHE A 336 -13.89 -10.90 -13.69
C PHE A 336 -12.44 -11.14 -13.30
N PHE A 337 -11.65 -10.08 -13.17
CA PHE A 337 -10.27 -10.18 -12.72
C PHE A 337 -10.15 -10.74 -11.29
N VAL A 338 -10.95 -10.20 -10.35
CA VAL A 338 -10.98 -10.69 -8.96
C VAL A 338 -11.44 -12.15 -8.88
N ILE A 339 -12.50 -12.51 -9.62
CA ILE A 339 -12.97 -13.91 -9.70
C ILE A 339 -11.88 -14.82 -10.28
N GLY A 340 -11.17 -14.37 -11.31
CA GLY A 340 -10.05 -15.10 -11.91
C GLY A 340 -8.89 -15.32 -10.92
N LEU A 341 -8.52 -14.30 -10.15
CA LEU A 341 -7.50 -14.44 -9.09
C LEU A 341 -7.94 -15.42 -8.00
N ALA A 342 -9.19 -15.31 -7.54
CA ALA A 342 -9.75 -16.23 -6.55
C ALA A 342 -9.79 -17.68 -7.07
N ALA A 343 -10.28 -17.89 -8.29
CA ALA A 343 -10.29 -19.19 -8.95
C ALA A 343 -8.88 -19.76 -9.11
N THR A 344 -7.90 -18.93 -9.47
CA THR A 344 -6.49 -19.33 -9.56
C THR A 344 -5.95 -19.79 -8.21
N ALA A 345 -6.19 -19.04 -7.13
CA ALA A 345 -5.77 -19.39 -5.78
C ALA A 345 -6.41 -20.70 -5.29
N LEU A 346 -7.73 -20.87 -5.51
CA LEU A 346 -8.46 -22.09 -5.17
C LEU A 346 -7.97 -23.29 -5.98
N GLY A 347 -7.74 -23.12 -7.28
CA GLY A 347 -7.22 -24.17 -8.16
C GLY A 347 -5.83 -24.66 -7.73
N PHE A 348 -4.92 -23.74 -7.40
CA PHE A 348 -3.60 -24.10 -6.88
C PHE A 348 -3.68 -24.80 -5.52
N THR A 349 -4.58 -24.36 -4.65
CA THR A 349 -4.79 -25.00 -3.34
C THR A 349 -5.33 -26.42 -3.50
N LEU A 350 -6.32 -26.62 -4.39
CA LEU A 350 -6.85 -27.95 -4.69
C LEU A 350 -5.78 -28.87 -5.29
N LEU A 351 -4.98 -28.37 -6.24
CA LEU A 351 -3.87 -29.11 -6.84
C LEU A 351 -2.83 -29.51 -5.78
N ARG A 352 -2.51 -28.61 -4.84
CA ARG A 352 -1.63 -28.90 -3.70
C ARG A 352 -2.19 -30.05 -2.86
N ILE A 353 -3.46 -29.99 -2.47
CA ILE A 353 -4.13 -31.02 -1.67
C ILE A 353 -4.03 -32.38 -2.38
N ILE A 354 -4.39 -32.44 -3.66
CA ILE A 354 -4.33 -33.67 -4.46
C ILE A 354 -2.91 -34.23 -4.49
N LYS A 355 -1.90 -33.37 -4.76
CA LYS A 355 -0.52 -33.81 -4.80
C LYS A 355 -0.04 -34.32 -3.44
N MET A 356 -0.38 -33.63 -2.34
CA MET A 356 -0.01 -34.06 -0.99
C MET A 356 -0.60 -35.43 -0.67
N VAL A 357 -1.87 -35.68 -1.01
CA VAL A 357 -2.49 -37.00 -0.83
C VAL A 357 -1.68 -38.07 -1.57
N VAL A 358 -1.27 -37.82 -2.83
CA VAL A 358 -0.47 -38.77 -3.61
C VAL A 358 0.92 -38.99 -3.00
N VAL A 359 1.62 -37.92 -2.61
CA VAL A 359 2.99 -37.98 -2.07
C VAL A 359 3.00 -38.69 -0.71
N LEU A 360 2.08 -38.36 0.19
CA LEU A 360 2.01 -38.97 1.52
C LEU A 360 1.58 -40.44 1.44
N ASN A 361 0.61 -40.78 0.57
CA ASN A 361 0.15 -42.17 0.41
C ASN A 361 1.26 -43.07 -0.15
N LYS A 362 2.13 -42.55 -1.03
CA LYS A 362 3.32 -43.28 -1.51
C LYS A 362 4.41 -43.42 -0.45
N SER A 363 4.56 -42.43 0.42
CA SER A 363 5.65 -42.39 1.42
C SER A 363 5.36 -43.26 2.65
N LEU A 364 4.09 -43.50 2.99
CA LEU A 364 3.68 -44.17 4.25
C LEU A 364 2.50 -45.14 4.03
N PRO A 365 2.69 -46.26 3.30
CA PRO A 365 1.59 -47.14 2.89
C PRO A 365 0.85 -47.81 4.06
N TYR A 366 1.49 -47.99 5.22
CA TYR A 366 0.94 -48.71 6.38
C TYR A 366 0.13 -47.85 7.36
N LYS A 367 0.03 -46.53 7.15
CA LYS A 367 -0.63 -45.58 8.09
C LYS A 367 -1.73 -44.73 7.44
N LYS A 368 -2.51 -45.30 6.51
CA LYS A 368 -3.50 -44.55 5.70
C LYS A 368 -4.52 -43.76 6.52
N VAL A 369 -5.00 -44.32 7.65
CA VAL A 369 -5.97 -43.65 8.54
C VAL A 369 -5.36 -42.39 9.16
N TYR A 370 -4.14 -42.49 9.70
CA TYR A 370 -3.44 -41.33 10.30
C TYR A 370 -3.10 -40.25 9.27
N ILE A 371 -2.74 -40.65 8.04
CA ILE A 371 -2.46 -39.70 6.94
C ILE A 371 -3.71 -38.92 6.56
N PHE A 372 -4.87 -39.60 6.51
CA PHE A 372 -6.14 -38.94 6.21
C PHE A 372 -6.48 -37.90 7.28
N SER A 373 -6.47 -38.29 8.56
CA SER A 373 -6.73 -37.36 9.68
C SER A 373 -5.75 -36.18 9.71
N TYR A 374 -4.47 -36.44 9.44
CA TYR A 374 -3.44 -35.40 9.34
C TYR A 374 -3.74 -34.40 8.21
N LEU A 375 -4.00 -34.89 6.99
CA LEU A 375 -4.32 -34.04 5.84
C LEU A 375 -5.61 -33.25 6.06
N CYS A 376 -6.61 -33.85 6.69
CA CYS A 376 -7.84 -33.15 7.03
C CYS A 376 -7.57 -31.94 7.92
N ALA A 377 -6.76 -32.12 8.97
CA ALA A 377 -6.41 -31.05 9.89
C ALA A 377 -5.56 -29.95 9.26
N THR A 378 -4.56 -30.31 8.45
CA THR A 378 -3.59 -29.33 7.90
C THR A 378 -4.06 -28.63 6.63
N GLU A 379 -4.88 -29.29 5.80
CA GLU A 379 -5.12 -28.85 4.43
C GLU A 379 -6.61 -28.70 4.10
N PHE A 380 -7.45 -29.71 4.40
CA PHE A 380 -8.88 -29.65 4.06
C PHE A 380 -9.64 -28.64 4.92
N ILE A 381 -9.43 -28.61 6.25
CA ILE A 381 -10.13 -27.65 7.13
C ILE A 381 -9.83 -26.20 6.71
N PRO A 382 -8.57 -25.75 6.56
CA PRO A 382 -8.27 -24.40 6.07
C PRO A 382 -8.89 -24.11 4.70
N PHE A 383 -8.89 -25.08 3.79
CA PHE A 383 -9.50 -24.93 2.47
C PHE A 383 -11.01 -24.69 2.53
N PHE A 384 -11.75 -25.46 3.32
CA PHE A 384 -13.19 -25.27 3.50
C PHE A 384 -13.53 -23.94 4.18
N VAL A 385 -12.70 -23.51 5.14
CA VAL A 385 -12.84 -22.19 5.77
C VAL A 385 -12.70 -21.08 4.71
N VAL A 386 -11.69 -21.14 3.85
CA VAL A 386 -11.50 -20.16 2.77
C VAL A 386 -12.69 -20.14 1.80
N ILE A 387 -13.22 -21.29 1.39
CA ILE A 387 -14.41 -21.36 0.52
C ILE A 387 -15.61 -20.70 1.19
N LYS A 388 -15.87 -21.01 2.46
CA LYS A 388 -17.01 -20.44 3.20
C LYS A 388 -16.90 -18.93 3.30
N TYR A 389 -15.71 -18.40 3.60
CA TYR A 389 -15.46 -16.96 3.61
C TYR A 389 -15.70 -16.36 2.23
N LEU A 390 -15.19 -16.97 1.16
CA LEU A 390 -15.37 -16.49 -0.20
C LEU A 390 -16.85 -16.43 -0.60
N GLN A 391 -17.66 -17.43 -0.22
CA GLN A 391 -19.10 -17.44 -0.48
C GLN A 391 -19.85 -16.30 0.21
N VAL A 392 -19.45 -15.92 1.44
CA VAL A 392 -20.06 -14.81 2.17
C VAL A 392 -19.79 -13.48 1.45
N TYR A 393 -18.60 -13.29 0.89
CA TYR A 393 -18.22 -12.06 0.18
C TYR A 393 -18.69 -11.97 -1.28
N THR A 394 -19.15 -13.08 -1.87
CA THR A 394 -19.63 -13.10 -3.27
C THR A 394 -21.14 -12.88 -3.37
N LYS A 395 -21.86 -12.93 -2.24
CA LYS A 395 -23.28 -12.52 -2.15
C LYS A 395 -23.37 -11.03 -1.90
#